data_AF-A0A2V1CKQ4-F1
#
_entry.id   AF-A0A2V1CKQ4-F1
#
_cell.length_a   1.000
_cell.length_b   1.000
_cell.length_c   1.000
_cell.angle_alpha   90.00
_cell.angle_beta   90.00
_cell.angle_gamma   90.00
#
_symmetry.space_group_name_H-M   'P 1'
#
loop_
_entity.id
_entity.type
_entity.pdbx_description
1 polymer ?
#
loop_
_entity_poly.entity_id
_entity_poly.type
_entity_poly.pdbx_seq_one_letter_code
_entity_poly.pdbx_strand_id
1 'polypeptide(L)'
;MHQPIGDHKRGISTKFHWAGDSHLDGVMQHEYTVSYAANSLGVSWDGSLVDGGGPGINGPGPFSTVNVKFTPIGATDYDRYWGCAPILCWANEVCHGVYLFDKDDTKTQTCLSNIEALTVDFSAPDDLMYR
;
A
#
# COMPACT_ATOMS: atom_id res chain seq x y z
N MET A 1 -4.48 1.23 -9.79
CA MET A 1 -3.19 1.66 -10.40
C MET A 1 -2.20 0.51 -10.29
N HIS A 2 -1.31 0.31 -11.26
CA HIS A 2 -0.42 -0.86 -11.36
C HIS A 2 1.05 -0.44 -11.47
N GLN A 3 1.90 -0.95 -10.57
CA GLN A 3 3.33 -0.65 -10.52
C GLN A 3 4.17 -1.91 -10.76
N PRO A 4 4.82 -2.05 -11.92
CA PRO A 4 5.67 -3.22 -12.18
C PRO A 4 6.95 -3.17 -11.34
N ILE A 5 7.31 -4.30 -10.74
CA ILE A 5 8.61 -4.50 -10.09
C ILE A 5 9.63 -4.83 -11.18
N GLY A 6 10.70 -4.04 -11.27
CA GLY A 6 11.77 -4.26 -12.25
C GLY A 6 13.09 -4.64 -11.58
N ASP A 7 13.86 -5.51 -12.23
CA ASP A 7 15.08 -6.15 -11.71
C ASP A 7 16.25 -5.20 -11.37
N HIS A 8 16.09 -3.90 -11.57
CA HIS A 8 17.12 -2.88 -11.36
C HIS A 8 16.67 -1.68 -10.51
N LYS A 9 15.42 -1.68 -10.03
CA LYS A 9 14.91 -0.58 -9.19
C LYS A 9 15.15 -0.87 -7.73
N ARG A 10 15.98 -0.06 -7.07
CA ARG A 10 16.28 -0.17 -5.62
C ARG A 10 15.06 0.17 -4.74
N GLY A 11 14.12 0.92 -5.29
CA GLY A 11 12.81 1.22 -4.69
C GLY A 11 12.07 2.32 -5.43
N ILE A 12 10.78 2.46 -5.14
CA ILE A 12 9.90 3.52 -5.62
C ILE A 12 9.04 4.00 -4.46
N SER A 13 8.81 5.31 -4.39
CA SER A 13 7.76 5.92 -3.57
C SER A 13 6.80 6.63 -4.52
N THR A 14 5.51 6.34 -4.42
CA THR A 14 4.48 6.95 -5.25
C THR A 14 3.45 7.63 -4.38
N LYS A 15 3.11 8.86 -4.75
CA LYS A 15 2.18 9.71 -4.02
C LYS A 15 0.90 9.92 -4.83
N PHE A 16 -0.23 9.91 -4.14
CA PHE A 16 -1.56 10.02 -4.72
C PHE A 16 -2.34 11.12 -4.02
N HIS A 17 -3.01 11.94 -4.81
CA HIS A 17 -3.97 12.94 -4.38
C HIS A 17 -5.08 12.99 -5.43
N TRP A 18 -6.27 13.50 -5.10
CA TRP A 18 -7.30 13.65 -6.14
C TRP A 18 -6.96 14.78 -7.10
N ALA A 19 -7.35 14.57 -8.36
CA ALA A 19 -7.33 15.63 -9.35
C ALA A 19 -8.20 16.80 -8.89
N GLY A 20 -7.63 18.00 -8.90
CA GLY A 20 -8.32 19.23 -8.45
C GLY A 20 -8.07 19.60 -6.99
N ASP A 21 -7.47 18.72 -6.18
CA ASP A 21 -6.94 19.08 -4.87
C ASP A 21 -5.59 19.79 -5.04
N SER A 22 -5.64 21.09 -5.34
CA SER A 22 -4.46 21.94 -5.56
C SER A 22 -3.71 22.29 -4.28
N HIS A 23 -4.35 22.08 -3.12
CA HIS A 23 -3.75 22.37 -1.82
C HIS A 23 -2.98 21.17 -1.27
N LEU A 24 -3.13 19.99 -1.89
CA LEU A 24 -2.59 18.72 -1.39
C LEU A 24 -3.09 18.44 0.04
N ASP A 25 -4.37 18.73 0.28
CA ASP A 25 -5.01 18.57 1.58
C ASP A 25 -5.22 17.08 1.95
N GLY A 26 -4.79 16.16 1.07
CA GLY A 26 -4.53 14.77 1.40
C GLY A 26 -3.64 14.05 0.36
N VAL A 27 -2.47 13.57 0.78
CA VAL A 27 -1.57 12.70 0.00
C VAL A 27 -1.43 11.29 0.61
N MET A 28 -1.92 10.27 -0.10
CA MET A 28 -1.55 8.88 0.19
C MET A 28 -0.18 8.59 -0.43
N GLN A 29 0.63 7.77 0.23
CA GLN A 29 1.87 7.26 -0.34
C GLN A 29 1.86 5.72 -0.38
N HIS A 30 2.48 5.15 -1.40
CA HIS A 30 2.76 3.72 -1.50
C HIS A 30 4.22 3.53 -1.90
N GLU A 31 4.92 2.72 -1.12
CA GLU A 31 6.36 2.59 -1.23
C GLU A 31 6.76 1.13 -1.37
N TYR A 32 7.80 0.87 -2.16
CA TYR A 32 8.44 -0.43 -2.17
C TYR A 32 9.94 -0.32 -2.40
N THR A 33 10.66 -1.33 -1.92
CA THR A 33 12.08 -1.56 -2.15
C THR A 33 12.30 -3.00 -2.55
N VAL A 34 13.27 -3.22 -3.42
CA VAL A 34 13.64 -4.56 -3.89
C VAL A 34 14.96 -4.95 -3.26
N SER A 35 14.99 -6.11 -2.63
CA SER A 35 16.16 -6.71 -2.00
C SER A 35 16.48 -8.04 -2.66
N TYR A 36 17.77 -8.33 -2.80
CA TYR A 36 18.26 -9.60 -3.33
C TYR A 36 19.01 -10.32 -2.21
N ALA A 37 18.48 -11.45 -1.75
CA ALA A 37 19.14 -12.30 -0.77
C ALA A 37 19.35 -13.70 -1.35
N ALA A 38 20.61 -14.11 -1.50
CA ALA A 38 21.03 -15.48 -1.81
C ALA A 38 20.14 -16.23 -2.84
N ASN A 39 19.88 -15.59 -4.00
CA ASN A 39 19.07 -16.09 -5.12
C ASN A 39 17.54 -15.98 -4.97
N SER A 40 17.04 -15.20 -4.01
CA SER A 40 15.62 -14.86 -3.88
C SER A 40 15.40 -13.34 -4.00
N LEU A 41 14.37 -12.96 -4.75
CA LEU A 41 13.85 -11.60 -4.83
C LEU A 41 12.91 -11.38 -3.63
N GLY A 42 13.26 -10.44 -2.75
CA GLY A 42 12.39 -9.99 -1.67
C GLY A 42 11.91 -8.57 -1.93
N VAL A 43 10.60 -8.33 -1.89
CA VAL A 43 10.03 -6.99 -2.02
C VAL A 43 9.51 -6.55 -0.66
N SER A 44 10.06 -5.45 -0.14
CA SER A 44 9.54 -4.78 1.04
C SER A 44 8.66 -3.62 0.60
N TRP A 45 7.44 -3.53 1.12
CA TRP A 45 6.44 -2.56 0.66
C TRP A 45 5.51 -2.11 1.79
N ASP A 46 4.91 -0.93 1.63
CA ASP A 46 3.90 -0.39 2.54
C ASP A 46 3.00 0.65 1.86
N GLY A 47 1.91 0.95 2.54
CA GLY A 47 1.11 2.14 2.32
C GLY A 47 1.29 3.11 3.48
N SER A 48 1.13 4.40 3.20
CA SER A 48 1.18 5.47 4.18
C SER A 48 0.05 6.46 3.93
N LEU A 49 -0.64 6.81 5.01
CA LEU A 49 -1.80 7.71 5.04
C LEU A 49 -1.57 8.89 5.99
N VAL A 50 -0.30 9.07 6.40
CA VAL A 50 0.20 10.16 7.24
C VAL A 50 -0.23 11.52 6.70
N ASP A 51 -0.11 11.72 5.39
CA ASP A 51 -0.47 12.97 4.72
C ASP A 51 -1.86 12.90 4.06
N GLY A 52 -2.56 11.75 4.07
CA GLY A 52 -3.66 11.40 3.15
C GLY A 52 -5.09 11.50 3.68
N GLY A 53 -5.24 11.58 5.01
CA GLY A 53 -6.51 11.74 5.72
C GLY A 53 -7.36 10.47 5.89
N GLY A 54 -6.77 9.27 5.83
CA GLY A 54 -7.40 8.07 6.41
C GLY A 54 -6.92 6.76 5.77
N PRO A 55 -7.19 5.58 6.37
CA PRO A 55 -7.98 5.37 7.59
C PRO A 55 -7.18 5.25 8.90
N GLY A 56 -7.55 6.05 9.92
CA GLY A 56 -6.84 6.26 11.21
C GLY A 56 -6.95 7.70 11.78
N ILE A 57 -6.93 8.69 10.88
CA ILE A 57 -7.05 10.16 10.99
C ILE A 57 -6.22 10.93 12.06
N ASN A 58 -5.66 12.09 11.69
CA ASN A 58 -6.42 13.35 11.59
C ASN A 58 -6.19 14.21 10.31
N GLY A 59 -7.31 14.72 9.75
CA GLY A 59 -7.40 15.63 8.60
C GLY A 59 -8.48 15.17 7.59
N PRO A 60 -9.33 16.06 7.03
CA PRO A 60 -10.28 15.72 5.97
C PRO A 60 -9.54 15.51 4.64
N GLY A 61 -8.73 14.46 4.58
CA GLY A 61 -8.10 14.03 3.35
C GLY A 61 -9.06 13.11 2.59
N PRO A 62 -9.00 13.11 1.26
CA PRO A 62 -10.18 12.81 0.48
C PRO A 62 -10.32 11.31 0.17
N PHE A 63 -9.46 10.48 0.77
CA PHE A 63 -9.49 9.02 0.67
C PHE A 63 -10.24 8.36 1.84
N SER A 64 -10.64 9.14 2.86
CA SER A 64 -11.36 8.63 4.06
C SER A 64 -12.70 7.95 3.77
N THR A 65 -13.38 8.34 2.69
CA THR A 65 -14.75 7.89 2.36
C THR A 65 -14.79 6.75 1.36
N VAL A 66 -13.64 6.22 0.93
CA VAL A 66 -13.55 5.15 -0.07
C VAL A 66 -12.75 3.98 0.47
N ASN A 67 -13.08 2.77 0.00
CA ASN A 67 -12.24 1.61 0.24
C ASN A 67 -10.94 1.75 -0.56
N VAL A 68 -9.82 1.38 0.05
CA VAL A 68 -8.52 1.29 -0.60
C VAL A 68 -7.97 -0.11 -0.39
N LYS A 69 -7.55 -0.75 -1.48
CA LYS A 69 -6.91 -2.07 -1.44
C LYS A 69 -5.51 -1.99 -2.03
N PHE A 70 -4.52 -2.47 -1.29
CA PHE A 70 -3.16 -2.65 -1.77
C PHE A 70 -2.90 -4.13 -2.01
N THR A 71 -2.52 -4.51 -3.23
CA THR A 71 -2.35 -5.92 -3.61
C THR A 71 -1.00 -6.16 -4.27
N PRO A 72 -0.14 -7.04 -3.73
CA PRO A 72 0.99 -7.58 -4.47
C PRO A 72 0.51 -8.68 -5.43
N ILE A 73 0.82 -8.54 -6.72
CA ILE A 73 0.42 -9.44 -7.79
C ILE A 73 1.55 -10.42 -8.12
N GLY A 74 1.21 -11.68 -8.42
CA GLY A 74 2.17 -12.73 -8.77
C GLY A 74 2.71 -13.51 -7.56
N ALA A 75 2.37 -13.10 -6.34
CA ALA A 75 2.65 -13.90 -5.15
C ALA A 75 1.87 -15.22 -5.20
N THR A 76 2.55 -16.36 -5.03
CA THR A 76 1.94 -17.69 -5.16
C THR A 76 1.58 -18.34 -3.83
N ASP A 77 1.73 -17.64 -2.70
CA ASP A 77 1.52 -18.24 -1.37
C ASP A 77 1.27 -17.18 -0.27
N TYR A 78 0.13 -16.48 -0.34
CA TYR A 78 -0.27 -15.42 0.60
C TYR A 78 -0.27 -15.88 2.06
N ASP A 79 -0.69 -17.13 2.30
CA ASP A 79 -0.82 -17.71 3.64
C ASP A 79 0.53 -18.13 4.23
N ARG A 80 1.53 -18.38 3.38
CA ARG A 80 2.87 -18.82 3.80
C ARG A 80 3.78 -17.66 4.15
N TYR A 81 3.55 -16.49 3.57
CA TYR A 81 4.34 -15.29 3.80
C TYR A 81 3.42 -14.12 4.10
N TRP A 82 3.25 -13.80 5.39
CA TRP A 82 2.37 -12.71 5.83
C TRP A 82 2.63 -11.38 5.11
N GLY A 83 3.87 -11.10 4.72
CA GLY A 83 4.21 -9.88 3.99
C GLY A 83 3.78 -9.83 2.51
N CYS A 84 3.14 -10.90 2.00
CA CYS A 84 2.55 -10.93 0.66
C CYS A 84 1.04 -10.69 0.70
N ALA A 85 0.37 -10.66 1.87
CA ALA A 85 -1.08 -10.50 1.91
C ALA A 85 -1.53 -9.08 1.49
N PRO A 86 -2.70 -8.92 0.86
CA PRO A 86 -3.21 -7.59 0.55
C PRO A 86 -3.53 -6.80 1.83
N ILE A 87 -3.31 -5.49 1.79
CA ILE A 87 -3.81 -4.57 2.82
C ILE A 87 -5.19 -4.08 2.39
N LEU A 88 -6.15 -4.23 3.30
CA LEU A 88 -7.54 -3.82 3.11
C LEU A 88 -7.83 -2.63 4.02
N CYS A 89 -8.07 -1.46 3.43
CA CYS A 89 -8.44 -0.25 4.12
C CYS A 89 -9.91 0.07 3.81
N TRP A 90 -10.80 -0.12 4.78
CA TRP A 90 -12.23 0.16 4.61
C TRP A 90 -12.54 1.65 4.74
N ALA A 91 -13.53 2.10 3.97
CA ALA A 91 -14.07 3.45 4.06
C ALA A 91 -14.57 3.74 5.48
N ASN A 92 -14.22 4.90 6.02
CA ASN A 92 -14.61 5.38 7.35
C ASN A 92 -14.14 4.52 8.54
N GLU A 93 -13.20 3.58 8.33
CA GLU A 93 -12.63 2.78 9.42
C GLU A 93 -11.20 3.21 9.76
N VAL A 94 -10.46 2.43 10.55
CA VAL A 94 -9.01 2.60 10.77
C VAL A 94 -8.29 1.50 10.01
N CYS A 95 -7.29 1.85 9.20
CA CYS A 95 -6.53 0.90 8.40
C CYS A 95 -5.23 0.57 9.11
N HIS A 96 -5.31 -0.44 9.96
CA HIS A 96 -4.16 -0.85 10.77
C HIS A 96 -2.97 -1.40 9.97
N GLY A 97 -3.14 -1.66 8.67
CA GLY A 97 -2.10 -2.20 7.79
C GLY A 97 -1.19 -1.17 7.14
N VAL A 98 -1.40 0.13 7.36
CA VAL A 98 -0.62 1.23 6.77
C VAL A 98 -0.08 2.18 7.84
N TYR A 99 0.93 2.99 7.52
CA TYR A 99 1.41 4.03 8.42
C TYR A 99 0.36 5.14 8.58
N LEU A 100 -0.04 5.43 9.81
CA LEU A 100 -1.08 6.43 10.13
C LEU A 100 -0.51 7.76 10.62
N PHE A 101 0.72 7.77 11.10
CA PHE A 101 1.47 8.95 11.55
C PHE A 101 2.98 8.71 11.42
N ASP A 102 3.79 9.78 11.40
CA ASP A 102 5.26 9.74 11.16
C ASP A 102 6.06 8.80 12.09
N LYS A 103 5.49 8.42 13.23
CA LYS A 103 6.15 7.58 14.26
C LYS A 103 5.30 6.38 14.66
N ASP A 104 4.53 5.86 13.72
CA ASP A 104 3.76 4.62 13.91
C ASP A 104 4.70 3.41 14.05
N ASP A 105 4.18 2.32 14.59
CA ASP A 105 4.86 1.03 14.58
C ASP A 105 5.11 0.59 13.13
N THR A 106 6.20 -0.14 12.87
CA THR A 106 6.55 -0.59 11.52
C THR A 106 5.40 -1.33 10.84
N LYS A 107 4.93 -0.80 9.71
CA LYS A 107 3.91 -1.40 8.84
C LYS A 107 4.47 -1.98 7.55
N THR A 108 5.76 -1.76 7.30
CA THR A 108 6.46 -2.33 6.14
C THR A 108 6.38 -3.86 6.17
N GLN A 109 5.90 -4.40 5.06
CA GLN A 109 5.75 -5.82 4.84
C GLN A 109 6.85 -6.31 3.90
N THR A 110 7.43 -7.48 4.18
CA THR A 110 8.39 -8.12 3.26
C THR A 110 7.81 -9.40 2.69
N CYS A 111 7.59 -9.41 1.39
CA CYS A 111 7.20 -10.60 0.64
C CYS A 111 8.45 -11.24 0.01
N LEU A 112 8.70 -12.50 0.34
CA LEU A 112 9.84 -13.29 -0.17
C LEU A 112 9.47 -14.15 -1.39
N SER A 113 8.39 -13.77 -2.09
CA SER A 113 7.94 -14.38 -3.34
C SER A 113 8.25 -13.44 -4.51
N ASN A 114 8.28 -14.00 -5.72
CA ASN A 114 8.32 -13.21 -6.95
C ASN A 114 7.02 -12.42 -7.09
N ILE A 115 7.02 -11.16 -6.64
CA ILE A 115 5.96 -10.20 -6.94
C ILE A 115 6.28 -9.58 -8.28
N GLU A 116 5.31 -9.61 -9.19
CA GLU A 116 5.40 -9.00 -10.51
C GLU A 116 5.06 -7.51 -10.44
N ALA A 117 4.10 -7.15 -9.58
CA ALA A 117 3.63 -5.78 -9.43
C ALA A 117 2.97 -5.52 -8.08
N LEU A 118 2.92 -4.24 -7.70
CA LEU A 118 2.06 -3.76 -6.61
C LEU A 118 0.91 -2.94 -7.21
N THR A 119 -0.30 -3.20 -6.77
CA THR A 119 -1.49 -2.43 -7.17
C THR A 119 -2.10 -1.69 -6.00
N VAL A 120 -2.64 -0.50 -6.30
CA VAL A 120 -3.46 0.28 -5.38
C VAL A 120 -4.79 0.54 -6.07
N ASP A 121 -5.86 -0.02 -5.51
CA ASP A 121 -7.23 0.13 -6.01
C ASP A 121 -7.99 1.08 -5.10
N PHE A 122 -8.32 2.25 -5.65
CA PHE A 122 -9.13 3.27 -5.01
C PHE A 122 -10.60 3.00 -5.29
N SER A 123 -11.46 3.18 -4.30
CA SER A 123 -12.88 2.88 -4.37
C SER A 123 -13.15 1.41 -4.73
N ALA A 124 -12.35 0.49 -4.15
CA ALA A 124 -12.55 -0.93 -4.33
C ALA A 124 -13.97 -1.32 -3.83
N PRO A 125 -14.80 -1.96 -4.66
CA PRO A 125 -16.13 -2.37 -4.20
C PRO A 125 -16.02 -3.39 -3.07
N ASP A 126 -17.01 -3.41 -2.16
CA ASP A 126 -16.99 -4.22 -0.93
C ASP A 126 -16.79 -5.71 -1.22
N ASP A 127 -17.32 -6.18 -2.36
CA ASP A 127 -17.18 -7.56 -2.79
C ASP A 127 -15.75 -7.91 -3.18
N LEU A 128 -14.83 -6.96 -3.38
CA LEU A 128 -13.39 -7.19 -3.62
C LEU A 128 -12.52 -6.96 -2.39
N MET A 129 -13.12 -6.59 -1.26
CA MET A 129 -12.43 -6.32 0.01
C MET A 129 -12.25 -7.60 0.85
N TYR A 130 -11.77 -8.66 0.19
CA TYR A 130 -11.36 -9.92 0.80
C TYR A 130 -9.90 -10.25 0.49
N ARG A 131 -9.34 -11.18 1.27
CA ARG A 131 -7.98 -11.71 1.11
C ARG A 131 -7.92 -12.77 0.02
#